data_AF-A0AAV0ZXI7-F1
#
_entry.id   AF-A0AAV0ZXI7-F1
#
_cell.length_a   1.000
_cell.length_b   1.000
_cell.length_c   1.000
_cell.angle_alpha   90.00
_cell.angle_beta   90.00
_cell.angle_gamma   90.00
#
_symmetry.space_group_name_H-M   'P 1'
#
loop_
_entity.id
_entity.type
_entity.pdbx_description
1 polymer ?
#
loop_
_entity_poly.entity_id
_entity_poly.type
_entity_poly.pdbx_seq_one_letter_code
_entity_poly.pdbx_strand_id
1 'polypeptide(L)'
;MFILTTKLKRLKEKLKTWNKEICGNVHEQVTKEKAKADWHKDGDKNTTYFHRFAKIRHTTKAISSLLLTDNKDTTYHITIYFENLFSSNGGLVQDQRFVDDVIPNLVYEVSNVMLTMLPSSLEIKKYCFFLEQRWSTWP
;
A
#
# COMPACT_ATOMS: atom_id res chain seq x y z
N MET A 1 13.24 87.96 -24.46
CA MET A 1 14.38 87.17 -25.00
C MET A 1 15.03 86.43 -23.84
N PHE A 2 14.79 85.12 -23.67
CA PHE A 2 15.40 84.35 -22.57
C PHE A 2 16.02 83.06 -23.09
N ILE A 3 17.19 83.21 -23.71
CA ILE A 3 18.00 82.10 -24.24
C ILE A 3 18.33 81.07 -23.14
N LEU A 4 18.45 81.53 -21.89
CA LEU A 4 18.73 80.66 -20.75
C LEU A 4 17.56 79.73 -20.42
N THR A 5 16.33 80.25 -20.41
CA THR A 5 15.14 79.44 -20.06
C THR A 5 14.83 78.41 -21.15
N THR A 6 15.10 78.71 -22.42
CA THR A 6 14.98 77.75 -23.52
C THR A 6 16.05 76.67 -23.47
N LYS A 7 17.31 77.02 -23.16
CA LYS A 7 18.38 76.04 -22.93
C LYS A 7 18.06 75.11 -21.74
N LEU A 8 17.58 75.66 -20.62
CA LEU A 8 17.17 74.88 -19.45
C LEU A 8 15.99 73.94 -19.75
N LYS A 9 14.98 74.38 -20.50
CA LYS A 9 13.87 73.52 -20.95
C LYS A 9 14.35 72.35 -21.80
N ARG A 10 15.24 72.61 -22.78
CA ARG A 10 15.83 71.54 -23.61
C ARG A 10 16.65 70.54 -22.79
N LEU A 11 17.43 71.03 -21.83
CA LEU A 11 18.21 70.16 -20.94
C LEU A 11 17.29 69.28 -20.09
N LYS A 12 16.21 69.85 -19.54
CA LYS A 12 15.21 69.12 -18.75
C LYS A 12 14.58 67.98 -19.55
N GLU A 13 14.18 68.24 -20.79
CA GLU A 13 13.59 67.20 -21.65
C GLU A 13 14.61 66.11 -21.99
N LYS A 14 15.85 66.47 -22.35
CA LYS A 14 16.91 65.48 -22.57
C LYS A 14 17.18 64.62 -21.34
N LEU A 15 17.21 65.22 -20.15
CA LEU A 15 17.40 64.50 -18.89
C LEU A 15 16.24 63.54 -18.61
N LYS A 16 15.01 63.95 -18.94
CA LYS A 16 13.81 63.14 -18.77
C LYS A 16 13.79 61.93 -19.71
N THR A 17 14.17 62.13 -20.97
CA THR A 17 14.35 61.04 -21.94
C THR A 17 15.45 60.10 -21.51
N TRP A 18 16.63 60.62 -21.16
CA TRP A 18 17.75 59.81 -20.69
C TRP A 18 17.40 59.00 -19.44
N ASN A 19 16.69 59.60 -18.48
CA ASN A 19 16.22 58.88 -17.29
C ASN A 19 15.25 57.74 -17.64
N LYS A 20 14.37 57.94 -18.63
CA LYS A 20 13.46 56.90 -19.12
C LYS A 20 14.18 55.79 -19.90
N GLU A 21 15.21 56.13 -20.68
CA GLU A 21 16.01 55.17 -21.45
C GLU A 21 16.92 54.33 -20.55
N ILE A 22 17.56 54.95 -19.55
CA ILE A 22 18.48 54.26 -18.63
C ILE A 22 17.73 53.46 -17.57
N CYS A 23 16.74 54.07 -16.89
CA CYS A 23 16.03 53.39 -15.81
C CYS A 23 14.83 52.59 -16.31
N GLY A 24 14.35 52.82 -17.54
CA GLY A 24 13.14 52.18 -18.02
C GLY A 24 11.91 52.50 -17.17
N ASN A 25 10.87 51.67 -17.28
CA ASN A 25 9.72 51.71 -16.38
C ASN A 25 10.01 50.86 -15.13
N VAL A 26 10.87 51.35 -14.24
CA VAL A 26 11.24 50.66 -12.99
C VAL A 26 10.01 50.19 -12.22
N HIS A 27 8.95 51.00 -12.22
CA HIS A 27 7.71 50.67 -11.53
C HIS A 27 7.05 49.40 -12.09
N GLU A 28 6.98 49.26 -13.40
CA GLU A 28 6.43 48.08 -14.08
C GLU A 28 7.30 46.84 -13.83
N GLN A 29 8.61 47.00 -13.88
CA GLN A 29 9.54 45.90 -13.61
C GLN A 29 9.46 45.42 -12.16
N VAL A 30 9.42 46.34 -11.19
CA VAL A 30 9.23 46.00 -9.76
C VAL A 30 7.87 45.34 -9.53
N THR A 31 6.81 45.82 -10.18
CA THR A 31 5.47 45.25 -10.04
C THR A 31 5.40 43.83 -10.62
N LYS A 32 6.06 43.60 -11.75
CA LYS A 32 6.17 42.28 -12.39
C LYS A 32 6.94 41.29 -11.50
N GLU A 33 8.07 41.69 -10.94
CA GLU A 33 8.86 40.83 -10.05
C GLU A 33 8.12 40.55 -8.72
N LYS A 34 7.39 41.52 -8.18
CA LYS A 34 6.52 41.31 -7.00
C LYS A 34 5.42 40.28 -7.28
N ALA A 35 4.69 40.43 -8.39
CA ALA A 35 3.62 39.50 -8.76
C ALA A 35 4.14 38.06 -8.96
N LYS A 36 5.35 37.91 -9.51
CA LYS A 36 6.01 36.61 -9.66
C LYS A 36 6.36 36.00 -8.30
N ALA A 37 6.89 36.80 -7.36
CA ALA A 37 7.20 36.35 -6.01
C ALA A 37 5.93 35.96 -5.23
N ASP A 38 4.85 36.70 -5.39
CA ASP A 38 3.56 36.39 -4.78
C ASP A 38 2.95 35.11 -5.36
N TRP A 39 3.02 34.92 -6.68
CA TRP A 39 2.57 33.67 -7.33
C TRP A 39 3.38 32.45 -6.86
N HIS A 40 4.69 32.59 -6.71
CA HIS A 40 5.52 31.53 -6.13
C HIS A 40 5.17 31.26 -4.67
N LYS A 41 4.97 32.29 -3.84
CA LYS A 41 4.56 32.12 -2.43
C LYS A 41 3.19 31.45 -2.30
N ASP A 42 2.24 31.82 -3.13
CA ASP A 42 0.90 31.22 -3.10
C ASP A 42 0.86 29.83 -3.72
N GLY A 43 1.71 29.54 -4.72
CA GLY A 43 1.91 28.19 -5.25
C GLY A 43 2.62 27.24 -4.28
N ASP A 44 3.58 27.75 -3.49
CA ASP A 44 4.32 27.00 -2.47
C ASP A 44 3.46 26.74 -1.21
N LYS A 45 2.45 27.59 -0.97
CA LYS A 45 1.31 27.28 -0.11
C LYS A 45 0.38 26.28 -0.80
N ASN A 46 0.89 25.08 -1.09
CA ASN A 46 0.20 23.90 -1.60
C ASN A 46 -0.86 23.35 -0.60
N THR A 47 -1.69 24.25 -0.10
CA THR A 47 -2.88 24.07 0.71
C THR A 47 -3.85 23.19 -0.04
N THR A 48 -3.95 23.29 -1.37
CA THR A 48 -4.82 22.42 -2.18
C THR A 48 -4.41 20.95 -2.09
N TYR A 49 -3.11 20.62 -2.17
CA TYR A 49 -2.65 19.24 -1.96
C TYR A 49 -2.89 18.79 -0.52
N PHE A 50 -2.53 19.62 0.47
CA PHE A 50 -2.71 19.27 1.87
C PHE A 50 -4.19 19.09 2.25
N HIS A 51 -5.07 19.98 1.79
CA HIS A 51 -6.52 19.89 1.97
C HIS A 51 -7.10 18.68 1.24
N ARG A 52 -6.62 18.38 0.02
CA ARG A 52 -7.02 17.17 -0.72
C ARG A 52 -6.57 15.91 0.02
N PHE A 53 -5.34 15.86 0.50
CA PHE A 53 -4.78 14.75 1.27
C PHE A 53 -5.52 14.55 2.60
N ALA A 54 -5.76 15.63 3.36
CA ALA A 54 -6.52 15.61 4.60
C ALA A 54 -7.98 15.16 4.37
N LYS A 55 -8.63 15.64 3.29
CA LYS A 55 -9.98 15.21 2.89
C LYS A 55 -10.01 13.73 2.55
N ILE A 56 -9.08 13.23 1.72
CA ILE A 56 -8.95 11.80 1.39
C ILE A 56 -8.78 10.97 2.66
N ARG A 57 -7.86 11.37 3.55
CA ARG A 57 -7.61 10.67 4.82
C ARG A 57 -8.85 10.62 5.71
N HIS A 58 -9.62 11.72 5.79
CA HIS A 58 -10.85 11.78 6.58
C HIS A 58 -11.96 10.91 5.97
N THR A 59 -12.14 10.94 4.65
CA THR A 59 -13.14 10.09 3.96
C THR A 59 -12.79 8.61 4.06
N THR A 60 -11.52 8.23 3.89
CA THR A 60 -11.08 6.84 4.03
C THR A 60 -11.30 6.33 5.46
N LYS A 61 -11.00 7.14 6.48
CA LYS A 61 -11.24 6.75 7.88
C LYS A 61 -12.73 6.52 8.19
N ALA A 62 -13.61 7.35 7.63
CA ALA A 62 -15.06 7.18 7.76
C ALA A 62 -15.56 5.92 7.03
N ILE A 63 -15.05 5.64 5.83
CA ILE A 63 -15.38 4.41 5.09
C ILE A 63 -14.88 3.17 5.86
N SER A 64 -13.65 3.20 6.37
CA SER A 64 -13.12 2.11 7.20
C SER A 64 -13.95 1.91 8.45
N SER A 65 -14.40 2.97 9.14
CA SER A 65 -15.29 2.79 10.29
C SER A 65 -16.65 2.22 9.88
N LEU A 66 -17.23 2.66 8.76
CA LEU A 66 -18.50 2.11 8.26
C LEU A 66 -18.40 0.63 7.87
N LEU A 67 -17.28 0.20 7.28
CA LEU A 67 -17.05 -1.21 6.93
C LEU A 67 -16.84 -2.11 8.17
N LEU A 68 -16.38 -1.53 9.28
CA LEU A 68 -16.18 -2.21 10.56
C LEU A 68 -17.39 -2.09 11.51
N THR A 69 -18.35 -1.22 11.20
CA THR A 69 -19.57 -0.99 11.98
C THR A 69 -20.75 -1.71 11.33
N ASP A 70 -20.68 -3.04 11.24
CA ASP A 70 -21.83 -3.90 11.54
C ASP A 70 -21.49 -5.40 11.64
N ASN A 71 -20.24 -5.75 11.97
CA ASN A 71 -19.86 -7.16 12.03
C ASN A 71 -20.20 -7.84 13.35
N LYS A 72 -20.82 -7.15 14.31
CA LYS A 72 -21.17 -7.77 15.61
C LYS A 72 -22.28 -8.80 15.42
N ASP A 73 -23.32 -8.44 14.67
CA ASP A 73 -24.42 -9.35 14.36
C ASP A 73 -23.94 -10.49 13.46
N THR A 74 -23.10 -10.21 12.46
CA THR A 74 -22.54 -11.24 11.59
C THR A 74 -21.65 -12.22 12.36
N THR A 75 -20.78 -11.70 13.23
CA THR A 75 -19.91 -12.54 14.06
C THR A 75 -20.74 -13.39 15.03
N TYR A 76 -21.75 -12.79 15.66
CA TYR A 76 -22.68 -13.48 16.57
C TYR A 76 -23.46 -14.61 15.87
N HIS A 77 -23.99 -14.35 14.68
CA HIS A 77 -24.70 -15.37 13.89
C HIS A 77 -23.76 -16.50 13.44
N ILE A 78 -22.53 -16.19 13.05
CA ILE A 78 -21.52 -17.20 12.67
C ILE A 78 -21.14 -18.05 13.88
N THR A 79 -20.87 -17.44 15.04
CA THR A 79 -20.50 -18.19 16.25
C THR A 79 -21.64 -19.08 16.70
N ILE A 80 -22.89 -18.60 16.71
CA ILE A 80 -24.06 -19.40 17.08
C ILE A 80 -24.32 -20.55 16.11
N TYR A 81 -24.18 -20.30 14.80
CA TYR A 81 -24.38 -21.33 13.80
C TYR A 81 -23.41 -22.49 14.00
N PHE A 82 -22.12 -22.20 14.14
CA PHE A 82 -21.11 -23.23 14.34
C PHE A 82 -21.17 -23.87 15.73
N GLU A 83 -21.47 -23.09 16.77
CA GLU A 83 -21.70 -23.65 18.11
C GLU A 83 -22.87 -24.64 18.12
N ASN A 84 -23.97 -24.31 17.43
CA ASN A 84 -25.09 -25.23 17.26
C ASN A 84 -24.74 -26.41 16.34
N LEU A 85 -23.92 -26.21 15.30
CA LEU A 85 -23.47 -27.28 14.40
C LEU A 85 -22.65 -28.33 15.15
N PHE A 86 -21.73 -27.89 16.01
CA PHE A 86 -20.83 -28.76 16.75
C PHE A 86 -21.41 -29.27 18.07
N SER A 87 -22.40 -28.58 18.65
CA SER A 87 -23.10 -29.01 19.88
C SER A 87 -24.36 -29.83 19.62
N SER A 88 -24.92 -29.77 18.41
CA SER A 88 -26.00 -30.65 17.97
C SER A 88 -25.46 -32.08 17.81
N ASN A 89 -25.76 -32.92 18.79
CA ASN A 89 -25.53 -34.35 18.73
C ASN A 89 -26.35 -34.96 17.56
N GLY A 90 -25.70 -35.19 16.40
CA GLY A 90 -26.09 -36.23 15.45
C GLY A 90 -26.96 -35.84 14.25
N GLY A 91 -26.69 -34.74 13.54
CA GLY A 91 -27.53 -34.29 12.41
C GLY A 91 -26.94 -34.36 10.99
N LEU A 92 -25.63 -34.56 10.79
CA LEU A 92 -25.00 -34.51 9.46
C LEU A 92 -24.12 -35.73 9.16
N VAL A 93 -24.58 -36.92 9.54
CA VAL A 93 -24.01 -38.17 9.05
C VAL A 93 -25.09 -38.96 8.32
N GLN A 94 -25.56 -38.40 7.20
CA GLN A 94 -26.39 -39.17 6.26
C GLN A 94 -25.53 -40.08 5.36
N ASP A 95 -24.19 -40.00 5.39
CA ASP A 95 -23.41 -40.84 4.48
C ASP A 95 -21.95 -41.12 4.86
N GLN A 96 -21.67 -41.50 6.11
CA GLN A 96 -20.34 -42.07 6.43
C GLN A 96 -20.11 -43.41 5.71
N ARG A 97 -21.18 -44.06 5.24
CA ARG A 97 -21.11 -45.32 4.49
C ARG A 97 -20.57 -45.12 3.08
N PHE A 98 -20.90 -44.02 2.40
CA PHE A 98 -20.36 -43.73 1.07
C PHE A 98 -18.84 -43.56 1.05
N VAL A 99 -18.27 -42.93 2.09
CA VAL A 99 -16.81 -42.76 2.18
C VAL A 99 -16.13 -44.11 2.43
N ASP A 100 -16.71 -44.96 3.28
CA ASP A 100 -16.20 -46.29 3.59
C ASP A 100 -16.32 -47.26 2.38
N ASP A 101 -17.33 -47.11 1.52
CA ASP A 101 -17.55 -47.96 0.34
C ASP A 101 -16.72 -47.53 -0.90
N VAL A 102 -16.37 -46.24 -1.02
CA VAL A 102 -15.66 -45.69 -2.20
C VAL A 102 -14.14 -45.66 -2.01
N ILE A 103 -13.64 -45.55 -0.79
CA ILE A 103 -12.21 -45.48 -0.51
C ILE A 103 -11.73 -46.88 -0.09
N PRO A 104 -11.00 -47.62 -0.96
CA PRO A 104 -10.45 -48.90 -0.57
C PRO A 104 -9.51 -48.72 0.61
N ASN A 105 -9.66 -49.58 1.61
CA ASN A 105 -8.86 -49.51 2.83
C ASN A 105 -7.41 -49.92 2.51
N LEU A 106 -6.57 -48.93 2.20
CA LEU A 106 -5.21 -49.11 1.69
C LEU A 106 -4.17 -49.34 2.81
N VAL A 107 -4.56 -49.12 4.06
CA VAL A 107 -3.68 -49.25 5.22
C VAL A 107 -4.27 -50.27 6.17
N TYR A 108 -3.81 -51.50 6.04
CA TYR A 108 -4.20 -52.60 6.93
C TYR A 108 -3.43 -52.51 8.26
N GLU A 109 -3.96 -53.17 9.28
CA GLU A 109 -3.37 -53.22 10.62
C GLU A 109 -1.89 -53.65 10.58
N VAL A 110 -1.55 -54.59 9.70
CA VAL A 110 -0.15 -55.03 9.46
C VAL A 110 0.73 -53.88 8.96
N SER A 111 0.23 -53.03 8.07
CA SER A 111 0.96 -51.85 7.58
C SER A 111 1.19 -50.83 8.69
N ASN A 112 0.19 -50.58 9.53
CA ASN A 112 0.32 -49.67 10.67
C ASN A 112 1.31 -50.21 11.71
N VAL A 113 1.28 -51.51 12.00
CA VAL A 113 2.25 -52.17 12.87
C VAL A 113 3.65 -52.06 12.27
N MET A 114 3.82 -52.34 10.98
CA MET A 114 5.12 -52.24 10.31
C MET A 114 5.69 -50.81 10.34
N LEU A 115 4.85 -49.78 10.19
CA LEU A 115 5.27 -48.37 10.21
C LEU A 115 5.58 -47.86 11.63
N THR A 116 5.03 -48.49 12.67
CA THR A 116 5.25 -48.10 14.07
C THR A 116 6.28 -48.96 14.79
N MET A 117 6.66 -50.11 14.22
CA MET A 117 7.71 -50.96 14.76
C MET A 117 9.09 -50.32 14.59
N LEU A 118 9.92 -50.44 15.64
CA LEU A 118 11.31 -50.04 15.58
C LEU A 118 12.06 -50.90 14.54
N PRO A 119 12.81 -50.29 13.61
CA PRO A 119 13.54 -51.04 12.59
C PRO A 119 14.65 -51.89 13.24
N SER A 120 14.89 -53.06 12.65
CA SER A 120 15.93 -53.97 13.16
C SER A 120 17.33 -53.45 12.83
N SER A 121 18.34 -53.86 13.62
CA SER A 121 19.74 -53.51 13.36
C SER A 121 20.23 -53.97 11.97
N LEU A 122 19.68 -55.06 11.45
CA LEU A 122 19.97 -55.55 10.10
C LEU A 122 19.38 -54.64 9.01
N GLU A 123 18.15 -54.15 9.22
CA GLU A 123 17.47 -53.22 8.31
C GLU A 123 18.20 -51.88 8.24
N ILE A 124 18.58 -51.34 9.40
CA ILE A 124 19.39 -50.12 9.51
C ILE A 124 20.71 -50.31 8.76
N LYS A 125 21.40 -51.44 8.97
CA LYS A 125 22.67 -51.75 8.30
C LYS A 125 22.48 -51.81 6.78
N LYS A 126 21.44 -52.52 6.31
CA LYS A 126 21.13 -52.65 4.87
C LYS A 126 20.87 -51.28 4.22
N TYR A 127 20.06 -50.43 4.85
CA TYR A 127 19.79 -49.08 4.34
C TYR A 127 21.03 -48.17 4.37
N CYS A 128 21.84 -48.27 5.41
CA CYS A 128 23.09 -47.50 5.53
C CYS A 128 24.05 -47.82 4.37
N PHE A 129 24.30 -49.10 4.10
CA PHE A 129 25.16 -49.52 2.98
C PHE A 129 24.55 -49.21 1.61
N PHE A 130 23.23 -49.31 1.46
CA PHE A 130 22.54 -48.95 0.21
C PHE A 130 22.63 -47.45 -0.08
N LEU A 131 22.47 -46.61 0.95
CA LEU A 131 22.66 -45.17 0.81
C LEU A 131 24.12 -44.87 0.44
N GLU A 132 25.10 -45.43 1.14
CA GLU A 132 26.53 -45.21 0.90
C GLU A 132 26.96 -45.51 -0.55
N GLN A 133 26.44 -46.57 -1.18
CA GLN A 133 26.64 -46.83 -2.60
C GLN A 133 26.05 -45.74 -3.49
N ARG A 134 24.88 -45.21 -3.15
CA ARG A 134 24.17 -44.20 -3.94
C ARG A 134 24.85 -42.83 -3.93
N TRP A 135 25.46 -42.42 -2.82
CA TRP A 135 26.27 -41.18 -2.76
C TRP A 135 27.66 -41.36 -3.40
N SER A 136 28.20 -42.58 -3.42
CA SER A 136 29.49 -42.89 -4.07
C SER A 136 29.41 -42.95 -5.60
N THR A 137 28.21 -43.12 -6.16
CA THR A 137 27.93 -43.06 -7.61
C THR A 137 27.39 -41.71 -8.09
N TRP A 138 27.30 -40.70 -7.22
CA TRP A 138 27.06 -39.32 -7.65
C TRP A 138 28.36 -38.76 -8.25
N PRO A 139 28.33 -38.18 -9.46
CA PRO A 139 29.51 -37.54 -10.05
C PRO A 139 29.96 -36.30 -9.27
#